data_AF-A0A952IBG4-F1
#
_entry.id   AF-A0A952IBG4-F1
#
_cell.length_a   1.000
_cell.length_b   1.000
_cell.length_c   1.000
_cell.angle_alpha   90.00
_cell.angle_beta   90.00
_cell.angle_gamma   90.00
#
_symmetry.space_group_name_H-M   'P 1'
#
loop_
_entity.id
_entity.type
_entity.pdbx_description
1 polymer ?
#
loop_
_entity_poly.entity_id
_entity_poly.type
_entity_poly.pdbx_seq_one_letter_code
_entity_poly.pdbx_strand_id
1 'polypeptide(L)'
;MNSRVLILLFTGALLLSSCQPYGKANVAPVSENHSTIAPAATASIPKPVFRSTALPVPQPQVKEPIHTVVVSDVPLRDLLFSLARDAKLNLDLDSTVSGKATLNAVKQPLPAILDRLAENNQLRYQIKHGVLRIQKDLPFIRNYQVDYLNLTRRAESDVSVSTQINATGQGAGEEGSSGGAGGNNNSSTHVKTSSEQLFWETLEKNIATILERGEAGEEAHPDIMLNRESGVMGIRATGRQHRQVQAFIDQVQASSQRQVLIEATIAEVRLSDSFQAGIDWNLLKQDVGQSWTADQVFTDLLLGDRPSFNLSFSDIDGNGNMLQATLSALETFGDVSVMSSPKIMAMNNQTALLKVVDNLVYFTVDVNIDAGSQGEGRLFTFESEIHTVPVGFVMGVTPYISKNGEVTLNVRPTISRVVGSALDPNPALAEAKVVNEIPVIQVREVESVLKVASGDTAVIGGLMQDEVNKSKRGIPFISRIPLLGNFFGYTDNQNEKTELVIFIKPLVVQQASVKTDLNQFNSFYQDAKSRLE
;
A
#
# COMPACT_ATOMS: atom_id res chain seq x y z
N MET A 1 -29.15 88.50 -26.53
CA MET A 1 -29.66 87.23 -25.97
C MET A 1 -28.64 86.17 -26.32
N ASN A 2 -27.75 85.87 -25.36
CA ASN A 2 -26.42 85.31 -25.61
C ASN A 2 -26.30 83.83 -25.22
N SER A 3 -25.66 83.08 -26.13
CA SER A 3 -24.71 81.96 -25.98
C SER A 3 -25.07 80.81 -25.02
N ARG A 4 -25.35 79.57 -25.43
CA ARG A 4 -24.53 78.57 -26.16
C ARG A 4 -23.12 78.32 -25.58
N VAL A 5 -22.94 77.06 -25.16
CA VAL A 5 -21.71 76.23 -25.17
C VAL A 5 -20.55 76.70 -24.27
N LEU A 6 -20.56 76.24 -23.01
CA LEU A 6 -19.37 75.95 -22.21
C LEU A 6 -19.80 75.13 -20.96
N ILE A 7 -18.92 74.28 -20.44
CA ILE A 7 -19.06 73.35 -19.28
C ILE A 7 -19.37 71.89 -19.68
N LEU A 8 -18.38 71.33 -20.38
CA LEU A 8 -17.84 69.98 -20.18
C LEU A 8 -17.07 69.93 -18.83
N LEU A 9 -16.90 68.72 -18.27
CA LEU A 9 -15.83 68.34 -17.30
C LEU A 9 -16.03 68.58 -15.79
N PHE A 10 -17.05 67.99 -15.12
CA PHE A 10 -16.97 67.85 -13.64
C PHE A 10 -17.65 66.64 -12.98
N THR A 11 -18.05 65.60 -13.73
CA THR A 11 -18.75 64.43 -13.15
C THR A 11 -18.07 63.07 -13.39
N GLY A 12 -16.76 63.06 -13.66
CA GLY A 12 -15.99 61.86 -14.00
C GLY A 12 -14.75 61.58 -13.15
N ALA A 13 -14.61 62.19 -11.96
CA ALA A 13 -13.39 62.07 -11.15
C ALA A 13 -13.65 62.00 -9.63
N LEU A 14 -14.59 61.17 -9.18
CA LEU A 14 -14.86 60.97 -7.75
C LEU A 14 -15.05 59.50 -7.35
N LEU A 15 -14.23 58.59 -7.91
CA LEU A 15 -14.20 57.15 -7.55
C LEU A 15 -12.78 56.58 -7.41
N LEU A 16 -11.79 57.37 -7.01
CA LEU A 16 -10.43 56.89 -6.73
C LEU A 16 -9.81 57.60 -5.52
N SER A 17 -10.29 57.29 -4.31
CA SER A 17 -9.51 57.48 -3.07
C SER A 17 -10.20 56.87 -1.85
N SER A 18 -10.05 55.56 -1.64
CA SER A 18 -10.13 54.96 -0.29
C SER A 18 -9.55 53.54 -0.28
N CYS A 19 -8.24 53.42 -0.39
CA CYS A 19 -7.53 52.30 0.24
C CYS A 19 -6.83 52.87 1.47
N GLN A 20 -7.45 52.69 2.64
CA GLN A 20 -6.78 52.83 3.93
C GLN A 20 -6.67 51.41 4.51
N PRO A 21 -5.49 50.98 4.99
CA PRO A 21 -5.36 49.66 5.60
C PRO A 21 -5.97 49.71 6.99
N TYR A 22 -7.06 48.97 7.20
CA TYR A 22 -7.66 48.82 8.53
C TYR A 22 -6.87 47.81 9.35
N GLY A 23 -6.67 48.13 10.63
CA GLY A 23 -5.79 47.46 11.56
C GLY A 23 -6.18 46.01 11.86
N LYS A 24 -5.14 45.23 12.16
CA LYS A 24 -5.22 43.87 12.69
C LYS A 24 -6.10 43.85 13.95
N ALA A 25 -7.17 43.06 13.91
CA ALA A 25 -7.92 42.68 15.12
C ALA A 25 -7.18 41.55 15.85
N ASN A 26 -7.12 41.68 17.17
CA ASN A 26 -6.45 40.76 18.08
C ASN A 26 -7.13 39.38 18.08
N VAL A 27 -6.34 38.35 17.81
CA VAL A 27 -6.68 36.95 18.05
C VAL A 27 -6.35 36.64 19.51
N ALA A 28 -7.30 36.02 20.24
CA ALA A 28 -7.09 35.50 21.59
C ALA A 28 -5.95 34.44 21.60
N PRO A 29 -5.18 34.31 22.70
CA PRO A 29 -3.97 33.50 22.70
C PRO A 29 -4.29 32.01 22.53
N VAL A 30 -3.82 31.44 21.42
CA VAL A 30 -3.66 29.99 21.26
C VAL A 30 -2.52 29.55 22.18
N SER A 31 -2.75 28.47 22.92
CA SER A 31 -1.82 27.93 23.91
C SER A 31 -0.41 27.73 23.35
N GLU A 32 0.58 28.19 24.10
CA GLU A 32 2.00 27.90 23.90
C GLU A 32 2.21 26.39 23.94
N ASN A 33 2.25 25.72 22.78
CA ASN A 33 2.94 24.43 22.52
C ASN A 33 2.69 23.89 21.10
N HIS A 34 2.80 24.74 20.06
CA HIS A 34 2.96 24.21 18.71
C HIS A 34 4.06 24.97 17.97
N SER A 35 5.15 24.26 17.69
CA SER A 35 6.39 24.75 17.12
C SER A 35 6.17 25.60 15.86
N THR A 36 6.62 26.85 15.92
CA THR A 36 6.79 27.72 14.77
C THR A 36 7.93 27.19 13.90
N ILE A 37 7.59 26.60 12.76
CA ILE A 37 8.56 26.40 11.68
C ILE A 37 8.83 27.78 11.09
N ALA A 38 10.03 28.31 11.34
CA ALA A 38 10.53 29.52 10.70
C ALA A 38 10.52 29.35 9.16
N PRO A 39 10.27 30.41 8.38
CA PRO A 39 10.44 30.34 6.93
C PRO A 39 11.89 29.96 6.62
N ALA A 40 12.06 28.83 5.93
CA ALA A 40 13.35 28.27 5.61
C ALA A 40 14.22 29.31 4.92
N ALA A 41 15.32 29.68 5.57
CA ALA A 41 16.43 30.35 4.92
C ALA A 41 16.80 29.55 3.66
N THR A 42 17.14 30.26 2.58
CA THR A 42 17.72 29.71 1.35
C THR A 42 19.06 29.04 1.66
N ALA A 43 19.01 27.88 2.30
CA ALA A 43 20.13 26.97 2.43
C ALA A 43 20.36 26.40 1.04
N SER A 44 21.50 26.75 0.43
CA SER A 44 22.01 26.11 -0.76
C SER A 44 21.90 24.60 -0.62
N ILE A 45 21.17 23.96 -1.53
CA ILE A 45 20.99 22.51 -1.58
C ILE A 45 22.37 21.86 -1.41
N PRO A 46 22.63 21.07 -0.35
CA PRO A 46 23.90 20.39 -0.21
C PRO A 46 24.06 19.47 -1.42
N LYS A 47 25.21 19.59 -2.10
CA LYS A 47 25.51 18.78 -3.29
C LYS A 47 25.26 17.30 -2.97
N PRO A 48 24.57 16.55 -3.84
CA PRO A 48 24.32 15.13 -3.64
C PRO A 48 25.63 14.42 -3.32
N VAL A 49 25.71 13.81 -2.14
CA VAL A 49 26.89 13.04 -1.75
C VAL A 49 26.80 11.71 -2.48
N PHE A 50 27.31 11.67 -3.72
CA PHE A 50 27.63 10.41 -4.38
C PHE A 50 28.80 9.77 -3.65
N ARG A 51 28.54 9.08 -2.53
CA ARG A 51 29.49 8.09 -2.03
C ARG A 51 29.38 6.90 -2.96
N SER A 52 30.12 6.93 -4.07
CA SER A 52 30.49 5.70 -4.74
C SER A 52 31.17 4.86 -3.66
N THR A 53 30.57 3.74 -3.27
CA THR A 53 31.28 2.73 -2.51
C THR A 53 32.50 2.39 -3.34
N ALA A 54 33.68 2.87 -2.92
CA ALA A 54 34.91 2.52 -3.58
C ALA A 54 34.97 1.00 -3.52
N LEU A 55 34.87 0.34 -4.69
CA LEU A 55 35.04 -1.10 -4.77
C LEU A 55 36.33 -1.41 -4.01
N PRO A 56 36.29 -2.36 -3.05
CA PRO A 56 37.48 -2.69 -2.29
C PRO A 56 38.62 -2.97 -3.28
N VAL A 57 39.77 -2.33 -3.05
CA VAL A 57 40.93 -2.47 -3.93
C VAL A 57 41.16 -3.97 -4.10
N PRO A 58 41.19 -4.49 -5.34
CA PRO A 58 41.29 -5.93 -5.58
C PRO A 58 42.50 -6.46 -4.86
N GLN A 59 42.26 -7.34 -3.88
CA GLN A 59 43.36 -8.00 -3.17
C GLN A 59 44.15 -8.82 -4.18
N PRO A 60 45.50 -8.71 -4.22
CA PRO A 60 46.32 -9.51 -5.11
C PRO A 60 46.06 -11.00 -4.85
N GLN A 61 45.37 -11.66 -5.78
CA GLN A 61 45.21 -13.11 -5.72
C GLN A 61 46.60 -13.73 -5.94
N VAL A 62 47.03 -14.60 -5.02
CA VAL A 62 48.27 -15.35 -5.17
C VAL A 62 48.14 -16.21 -6.42
N LYS A 63 48.96 -15.93 -7.43
CA LYS A 63 48.92 -16.65 -8.70
C LYS A 63 49.34 -18.10 -8.47
N GLU A 64 48.40 -19.02 -8.62
CA GLU A 64 48.65 -20.45 -8.43
C GLU A 64 49.69 -20.99 -9.42
N PRO A 65 50.58 -21.91 -9.01
CA PRO A 65 51.55 -22.52 -9.90
C PRO A 65 50.84 -23.29 -11.02
N ILE A 66 51.29 -23.07 -12.25
CA ILE A 66 50.76 -23.73 -13.44
C ILE A 66 51.61 -24.94 -13.80
N HIS A 67 50.94 -26.04 -14.13
CA HIS A 67 51.56 -27.30 -14.51
C HIS A 67 51.17 -27.66 -15.96
N THR A 68 52.03 -28.39 -16.64
CA THR A 68 51.77 -28.91 -17.99
C THR A 68 51.97 -30.41 -17.99
N VAL A 69 50.90 -31.15 -18.30
CA VAL A 69 50.87 -32.61 -18.32
C VAL A 69 50.24 -33.07 -19.62
N VAL A 70 50.99 -33.85 -20.39
CA VAL A 70 50.54 -34.48 -21.63
C VAL A 70 50.85 -35.95 -21.55
N VAL A 71 49.82 -36.76 -21.40
CA VAL A 71 49.93 -38.21 -21.17
C VAL A 71 48.82 -38.95 -21.92
N SER A 72 49.15 -40.11 -22.46
CA SER A 72 48.22 -40.98 -23.17
C SER A 72 48.36 -42.41 -22.65
N ASP A 73 47.25 -43.01 -22.22
CA ASP A 73 47.18 -44.40 -21.74
C ASP A 73 48.14 -44.73 -20.57
N VAL A 74 48.39 -43.77 -19.68
CA VAL A 74 49.31 -43.93 -18.54
C VAL A 74 48.57 -44.51 -17.33
N PRO A 75 49.15 -45.45 -16.57
CA PRO A 75 48.58 -45.92 -15.31
C PRO A 75 48.31 -44.74 -14.37
N LEU A 76 47.07 -44.65 -13.88
CA LEU A 76 46.61 -43.51 -13.07
C LEU A 76 47.47 -43.30 -11.82
N ARG A 77 47.95 -44.38 -11.19
CA ARG A 77 48.81 -44.32 -10.01
C ARG A 77 50.12 -43.60 -10.28
N ASP A 78 50.79 -43.95 -11.37
CA ASP A 78 52.08 -43.39 -11.77
C ASP A 78 51.93 -41.91 -12.13
N LEU A 79 50.84 -41.58 -12.83
CA LEU A 79 50.48 -40.22 -13.17
C LEU A 79 50.24 -39.36 -11.91
N LEU A 80 49.45 -39.84 -10.95
CA LEU A 80 49.17 -39.13 -9.70
C LEU A 80 50.43 -38.97 -8.84
N PHE A 81 51.30 -39.98 -8.81
CA PHE A 81 52.59 -39.91 -8.12
C PHE A 81 53.51 -38.85 -8.76
N SER A 82 53.58 -38.81 -10.09
CA SER A 82 54.37 -37.82 -10.82
C SER A 82 53.87 -36.39 -10.59
N LEU A 83 52.54 -36.20 -10.56
CA LEU A 83 51.88 -34.93 -10.30
C LEU A 83 52.12 -34.43 -8.87
N ALA A 84 51.97 -35.29 -7.88
CA ALA A 84 52.21 -34.92 -6.48
C ALA A 84 53.68 -34.53 -6.25
N ARG A 85 54.61 -35.26 -6.88
CA ARG A 85 56.05 -34.94 -6.83
C ARG A 85 56.36 -33.58 -7.46
N ASP A 86 55.79 -33.27 -8.62
CA ASP A 86 55.98 -31.99 -9.30
C ASP A 86 55.36 -30.82 -8.49
N ALA A 87 54.21 -31.07 -7.88
CA ALA A 87 53.52 -30.12 -7.00
C ALA A 87 54.13 -29.97 -5.60
N LYS A 88 55.16 -30.76 -5.25
CA LYS A 88 55.77 -30.82 -3.90
C LYS A 88 54.75 -31.13 -2.78
N LEU A 89 53.80 -32.02 -3.06
CA LEU A 89 52.78 -32.47 -2.10
C LEU A 89 53.05 -33.92 -1.68
N ASN A 90 52.74 -34.24 -0.43
CA ASN A 90 52.70 -35.63 0.03
C ASN A 90 51.46 -36.32 -0.56
N LEU A 91 51.56 -37.58 -0.97
CA LEU A 91 50.47 -38.31 -1.62
C LEU A 91 50.03 -39.53 -0.80
N ASP A 92 48.77 -39.55 -0.41
CA ASP A 92 48.10 -40.71 0.18
C ASP A 92 47.12 -41.30 -0.84
N LEU A 93 47.47 -42.44 -1.43
CA LEU A 93 46.63 -43.12 -2.42
C LEU A 93 45.96 -44.36 -1.80
N ASP A 94 44.64 -44.43 -1.87
CA ASP A 94 43.91 -45.63 -1.49
C ASP A 94 44.12 -46.76 -2.52
N SER A 95 44.21 -48.00 -2.02
CA SER A 95 44.35 -49.24 -2.80
C SER A 95 43.27 -49.43 -3.86
N THR A 96 42.09 -48.82 -3.66
CA THR A 96 40.92 -48.89 -4.53
C THR A 96 41.08 -48.11 -5.84
N VAL A 97 42.10 -47.27 -5.97
CA VAL A 97 42.37 -46.47 -7.17
C VAL A 97 43.09 -47.33 -8.22
N SER A 98 42.42 -47.61 -9.33
CA SER A 98 42.96 -48.33 -10.49
C SER A 98 42.42 -47.74 -11.79
N GLY A 99 43.12 -47.95 -12.89
CA GLY A 99 42.72 -47.44 -14.21
C GLY A 99 43.88 -46.81 -14.98
N LYS A 100 43.58 -46.42 -16.22
CA LYS A 100 44.49 -45.67 -17.09
C LYS A 100 43.88 -44.31 -17.37
N ALA A 101 44.73 -43.29 -17.44
CA ALA A 101 44.31 -41.92 -17.71
C ALA A 101 45.00 -41.38 -18.96
N THR A 102 44.20 -40.70 -19.77
CA THR A 102 44.67 -39.89 -20.90
C THR A 102 44.31 -38.45 -20.58
N LEU A 103 45.30 -37.56 -20.56
CA LEU A 103 45.12 -36.17 -20.18
C LEU A 103 46.03 -35.26 -21.00
N ASN A 104 45.44 -34.19 -21.53
CA ASN A 104 46.17 -33.06 -22.09
C ASN A 104 45.78 -31.80 -21.31
N ALA A 105 46.72 -31.31 -20.50
CA ALA A 105 46.58 -30.12 -19.68
C ALA A 105 47.82 -29.23 -19.88
N VAL A 106 47.63 -28.05 -20.47
CA VAL A 106 48.72 -27.11 -20.76
C VAL A 106 48.52 -25.85 -19.94
N LYS A 107 49.52 -25.49 -19.12
CA LYS A 107 49.50 -24.29 -18.26
C LYS A 107 48.23 -24.19 -17.39
N GLN A 108 47.80 -25.31 -16.79
CA GLN A 108 46.63 -25.34 -15.90
C GLN A 108 47.07 -25.43 -14.44
N PRO A 109 46.32 -24.83 -13.50
CA PRO A 109 46.60 -25.00 -12.08
C PRO A 109 46.33 -26.45 -11.66
N LEU A 110 47.07 -26.95 -10.67
CA LEU A 110 46.96 -28.34 -10.21
C LEU A 110 45.51 -28.75 -9.87
N PRO A 111 44.68 -27.95 -9.16
CA PRO A 111 43.30 -28.31 -8.87
C PRO A 111 42.48 -28.57 -10.13
N ALA A 112 42.64 -27.78 -11.20
CA ALA A 112 41.92 -27.99 -12.46
C ALA A 112 42.33 -29.30 -13.16
N ILE A 113 43.60 -29.70 -13.07
CA ILE A 113 44.09 -30.98 -13.58
C ILE A 113 43.48 -32.13 -12.77
N LEU A 114 43.50 -32.02 -11.44
CA LEU A 114 42.94 -33.02 -10.53
C LEU A 114 41.43 -33.16 -10.68
N ASP A 115 40.69 -32.05 -10.88
CA ASP A 115 39.24 -32.07 -11.13
C ASP A 115 38.91 -32.86 -12.39
N ARG A 116 39.64 -32.64 -13.49
CA ARG A 116 39.45 -33.39 -14.75
C ARG A 116 39.76 -34.87 -14.58
N LEU A 117 40.84 -35.20 -13.86
CA LEU A 117 41.20 -36.59 -13.58
C LEU A 117 40.17 -37.28 -12.68
N ALA A 118 39.68 -36.55 -11.68
CA ALA A 118 38.65 -37.00 -10.75
C ALA A 118 37.31 -37.26 -11.45
N GLU A 119 36.92 -36.38 -12.39
CA GLU A 119 35.69 -36.53 -13.17
C GLU A 119 35.72 -37.71 -14.12
N ASN A 120 36.83 -37.91 -14.82
CA ASN A 120 36.98 -39.00 -15.78
C ASN A 120 37.12 -40.38 -15.11
N ASN A 121 37.75 -40.45 -13.93
CA ASN A 121 38.09 -41.71 -13.27
C ASN A 121 37.32 -41.96 -11.96
N GLN A 122 36.25 -41.19 -11.69
CA GLN A 122 35.42 -41.31 -10.48
C GLN A 122 36.25 -41.29 -9.18
N LEU A 123 37.13 -40.31 -9.06
CA LEU A 123 38.00 -40.15 -7.88
C LEU A 123 37.52 -38.98 -7.04
N ARG A 124 37.80 -39.06 -5.73
CA ARG A 124 37.70 -37.96 -4.80
C ARG A 124 39.09 -37.62 -4.29
N TYR A 125 39.46 -36.35 -4.36
CA TYR A 125 40.70 -35.87 -3.79
C TYR A 125 40.44 -34.82 -2.69
N GLN A 126 41.36 -34.75 -1.73
CA GLN A 126 41.35 -33.73 -0.69
C GLN A 126 42.78 -33.27 -0.42
N ILE A 127 43.01 -31.97 -0.47
CA ILE A 127 44.29 -31.36 -0.11
C ILE A 127 44.14 -30.78 1.30
N LYS A 128 44.83 -31.35 2.28
CA LYS A 128 44.86 -30.85 3.67
C LYS A 128 46.28 -30.88 4.20
N HIS A 129 46.75 -29.76 4.75
CA HIS A 129 48.07 -29.64 5.37
C HIS A 129 49.25 -30.12 4.49
N GLY A 130 49.20 -29.84 3.18
CA GLY A 130 50.25 -30.28 2.24
C GLY A 130 50.19 -31.78 1.86
N VAL A 131 49.15 -32.50 2.27
CA VAL A 131 48.89 -33.90 1.89
C VAL A 131 47.71 -33.94 0.91
N LEU A 132 47.94 -34.56 -0.24
CA LEU A 132 46.95 -34.89 -1.27
C LEU A 132 46.47 -36.33 -1.03
N ARG A 133 45.25 -36.49 -0.54
CA ARG A 133 44.62 -37.80 -0.35
C ARG A 133 43.68 -38.09 -1.50
N ILE A 134 43.84 -39.25 -2.16
CA ILE A 134 43.04 -39.67 -3.32
C ILE A 134 42.42 -41.04 -3.05
N GLN A 135 41.13 -41.16 -3.31
CA GLN A 135 40.34 -42.38 -3.10
C GLN A 135 39.25 -42.50 -4.16
N LYS A 136 38.67 -43.69 -4.34
CA LYS A 136 37.51 -43.88 -5.22
C LYS A 136 36.29 -43.14 -4.67
N ASP A 137 35.46 -42.60 -5.56
CA ASP A 137 34.27 -41.82 -5.19
C ASP A 137 33.10 -42.73 -4.77
N LEU A 138 33.20 -43.32 -3.57
CA LEU A 138 32.13 -44.12 -2.97
C LEU A 138 31.10 -43.23 -2.23
N PRO A 139 29.80 -43.62 -2.19
CA PRO A 139 28.78 -42.84 -1.51
C PRO A 139 29.07 -42.64 -0.01
N PHE A 140 28.96 -41.40 0.47
CA PHE A 140 29.14 -41.04 1.87
C PHE A 140 28.09 -40.02 2.31
N ILE A 141 27.81 -40.00 3.61
CA ILE A 141 26.87 -39.04 4.21
C ILE A 141 27.57 -37.70 4.40
N ARG A 142 26.92 -36.63 3.96
CA ARG A 142 27.29 -35.24 4.25
C ARG A 142 26.08 -34.49 4.76
N ASN A 143 26.29 -33.68 5.79
CA ASN A 143 25.25 -32.83 6.37
C ASN A 143 25.30 -31.45 5.71
N TYR A 144 24.13 -30.96 5.32
CA TYR A 144 23.89 -29.64 4.77
C TYR A 144 22.99 -28.87 5.73
N GLN A 145 23.31 -27.61 5.96
CA GLN A 145 22.47 -26.70 6.74
C GLN A 145 21.62 -25.89 5.77
N VAL A 146 20.30 -25.96 5.95
CA VAL A 146 19.30 -25.25 5.17
C VAL A 146 18.58 -24.26 6.07
N ASP A 147 19.03 -23.00 6.04
CA ASP A 147 18.42 -21.93 6.81
C ASP A 147 17.13 -21.44 6.12
N TYR A 148 16.03 -22.14 6.37
CA TYR A 148 14.69 -21.77 5.91
C TYR A 148 13.66 -22.04 7.02
N LEU A 149 12.67 -21.15 7.13
CA LEU A 149 11.63 -21.28 8.15
C LEU A 149 10.73 -22.48 7.85
N ASN A 150 10.55 -23.37 8.83
CA ASN A 150 9.59 -24.47 8.76
C ASN A 150 8.16 -23.96 8.98
N LEU A 151 7.61 -23.25 7.99
CA LEU A 151 6.25 -22.73 8.01
C LEU A 151 5.50 -23.13 6.73
N THR A 152 4.43 -23.89 6.89
CA THR A 152 3.43 -24.08 5.83
C THR A 152 2.50 -22.90 5.84
N ARG A 153 2.47 -22.14 4.75
CA ARG A 153 1.57 -20.99 4.60
C ARG A 153 0.52 -21.31 3.55
N ARG A 154 -0.74 -21.23 3.96
CA ARG A 154 -1.91 -21.37 3.09
C ARG A 154 -2.60 -20.01 3.01
N ALA A 155 -2.59 -19.39 1.84
CA ALA A 155 -3.34 -18.18 1.57
C ALA A 155 -4.60 -18.58 0.79
N GLU A 156 -5.77 -18.40 1.40
CA GLU A 156 -7.05 -18.54 0.73
C GLU A 156 -7.64 -17.14 0.54
N SER A 157 -7.99 -16.77 -0.70
CA SER A 157 -8.78 -15.58 -0.98
C SER A 157 -10.11 -16.02 -1.57
N ASP A 158 -11.18 -15.53 -0.95
CA ASP A 158 -12.57 -15.80 -1.28
C ASP A 158 -13.20 -14.50 -1.78
N VAL A 159 -13.56 -14.46 -3.07
CA VAL A 159 -14.31 -13.34 -3.63
C VAL A 159 -15.69 -13.85 -3.99
N SER A 160 -16.68 -13.44 -3.20
CA SER A 160 -18.09 -13.67 -3.46
C SER A 160 -18.75 -12.37 -3.91
N VAL A 161 -19.30 -12.38 -5.13
CA VAL A 161 -20.17 -11.31 -5.61
C VAL A 161 -21.57 -11.89 -5.70
N SER A 162 -22.44 -11.44 -4.79
CA SER A 162 -23.86 -11.76 -4.79
C SER A 162 -24.65 -10.52 -5.23
N THR A 163 -25.21 -10.55 -6.44
CA THR A 163 -26.17 -9.52 -6.87
C THR A 163 -27.58 -10.05 -6.61
N GLN A 164 -28.19 -9.60 -5.52
CA GLN A 164 -29.60 -9.89 -5.21
C GLN A 164 -30.47 -8.80 -5.83
N ILE A 165 -31.28 -9.15 -6.83
CA ILE A 165 -32.34 -8.28 -7.34
C ILE A 165 -33.65 -8.77 -6.72
N ASN A 166 -34.12 -8.08 -5.68
CA ASN A 166 -35.47 -8.26 -5.16
C ASN A 166 -36.46 -7.61 -6.14
N ALA A 167 -37.18 -8.42 -6.91
CA ALA A 167 -38.30 -7.94 -7.71
C ALA A 167 -39.52 -7.70 -6.80
N THR A 168 -39.71 -6.47 -6.34
CA THR A 168 -40.97 -6.07 -5.68
C THR A 168 -42.04 -5.86 -6.74
N GLY A 169 -42.88 -6.87 -6.95
CA GLY A 169 -44.02 -6.80 -7.87
C GLY A 169 -45.18 -7.64 -7.36
N GLN A 170 -45.78 -7.23 -6.24
CA GLN A 170 -47.05 -7.79 -5.78
C GLN A 170 -48.18 -6.85 -6.24
N GLY A 171 -48.84 -7.22 -7.33
CA GLY A 171 -50.09 -6.61 -7.76
C GLY A 171 -51.25 -7.18 -6.95
N ALA A 172 -52.10 -6.31 -6.42
CA ALA A 172 -53.32 -6.68 -5.71
C ALA A 172 -54.31 -7.36 -6.67
N GLY A 173 -54.78 -8.57 -6.33
CA GLY A 173 -55.85 -9.25 -7.06
C GLY A 173 -56.00 -10.73 -6.77
N GLU A 174 -56.98 -11.04 -5.91
CA GLU A 174 -57.82 -12.25 -5.82
C GLU A 174 -57.24 -13.63 -5.46
N GLU A 175 -58.04 -14.31 -4.63
CA GLU A 175 -57.84 -15.64 -4.02
C GLU A 175 -57.81 -16.77 -5.06
N GLY A 176 -56.75 -17.57 -5.04
CA GLY A 176 -56.65 -18.80 -5.83
C GLY A 176 -55.35 -19.56 -5.57
N SER A 177 -55.44 -20.67 -4.87
CA SER A 177 -54.32 -21.58 -4.55
C SER A 177 -53.70 -22.20 -5.80
N SER A 178 -52.41 -21.98 -6.04
CA SER A 178 -51.42 -23.01 -6.43
C SER A 178 -50.01 -22.41 -6.48
N GLY A 179 -49.03 -23.12 -5.93
CA GLY A 179 -47.67 -22.65 -5.68
C GLY A 179 -46.94 -22.16 -6.94
N GLY A 180 -46.74 -20.85 -7.03
CA GLY A 180 -45.76 -20.22 -7.91
C GLY A 180 -44.46 -20.00 -7.14
N ALA A 181 -43.45 -20.82 -7.41
CA ALA A 181 -42.09 -20.58 -6.97
C ALA A 181 -41.60 -19.25 -7.57
N GLY A 182 -41.58 -18.19 -6.75
CA GLY A 182 -40.85 -16.97 -7.04
C GLY A 182 -39.37 -17.31 -7.12
N GLY A 183 -38.86 -17.50 -8.34
CA GLY A 183 -37.45 -17.76 -8.58
C GLY A 183 -36.64 -16.54 -8.17
N ASN A 184 -35.99 -16.62 -7.01
CA ASN A 184 -34.87 -15.75 -6.68
C ASN A 184 -33.81 -15.94 -7.76
N ASN A 185 -33.65 -14.96 -8.65
CA ASN A 185 -32.57 -14.94 -9.63
C ASN A 185 -31.30 -14.43 -8.92
N ASN A 186 -30.59 -15.33 -8.25
CA ASN A 186 -29.33 -15.06 -7.58
C ASN A 186 -28.16 -15.47 -8.48
N SER A 187 -27.54 -14.52 -9.17
CA SER A 187 -26.23 -14.77 -9.77
C SER A 187 -25.18 -14.64 -8.67
N SER A 188 -24.55 -15.76 -8.33
CA SER A 188 -23.38 -15.78 -7.44
C SER A 188 -22.18 -16.29 -8.22
N THR A 189 -21.13 -15.48 -8.29
CA THR A 189 -19.84 -15.90 -8.82
C THR A 189 -18.91 -16.04 -7.63
N HIS A 190 -18.37 -17.25 -7.43
CA HIS A 190 -17.49 -17.57 -6.31
C HIS A 190 -16.13 -17.93 -6.87
N VAL A 191 -15.12 -17.09 -6.60
CA VAL A 191 -13.74 -17.34 -7.01
C VAL A 191 -12.91 -17.60 -5.76
N LYS A 192 -12.53 -18.86 -5.56
CA LYS A 192 -11.60 -19.28 -4.51
C LYS A 192 -10.21 -19.48 -5.10
N THR A 193 -9.25 -18.68 -4.67
CA THR A 193 -7.82 -18.91 -4.97
C THR A 193 -7.11 -19.41 -3.71
N SER A 194 -6.34 -20.49 -3.84
CA SER A 194 -5.55 -21.07 -2.76
C SER A 194 -4.10 -21.17 -3.19
N SER A 195 -3.20 -20.65 -2.37
CA SER A 195 -1.75 -20.77 -2.56
C SER A 195 -1.16 -21.45 -1.34
N GLU A 196 -0.45 -22.56 -1.56
CA GLU A 196 0.22 -23.34 -0.52
C GLU A 196 1.72 -23.40 -0.82
N GLN A 197 2.54 -23.10 0.19
CA GLN A 197 4.00 -23.11 0.07
C GLN A 197 4.61 -24.27 0.86
N LEU A 198 5.04 -25.32 0.16
CA LEU A 198 5.65 -26.54 0.73
C LEU A 198 7.13 -26.65 0.32
N PHE A 199 7.96 -25.78 0.92
CA PHE A 199 9.37 -25.67 0.58
C PHE A 199 10.15 -26.98 0.78
N TRP A 200 10.03 -27.61 1.96
CA TRP A 200 10.82 -28.79 2.33
C TRP A 200 10.53 -30.01 1.46
N GLU A 201 9.26 -30.25 1.12
CA GLU A 201 8.85 -31.35 0.24
C GLU A 201 9.36 -31.14 -1.19
N THR A 202 9.29 -29.90 -1.68
CA THR A 202 9.82 -29.54 -3.00
C THR A 202 11.34 -29.67 -3.04
N LEU A 203 12.04 -29.26 -1.98
CA LEU A 203 13.49 -29.37 -1.87
C LEU A 203 13.95 -30.83 -1.85
N GLU A 204 13.31 -31.67 -1.03
CA GLU A 204 13.57 -33.11 -0.94
C GLU A 204 13.39 -33.79 -2.30
N LYS A 205 12.26 -33.54 -2.97
CA LYS A 205 11.97 -34.10 -4.30
C LYS A 205 13.01 -33.69 -5.35
N ASN A 206 13.39 -32.41 -5.38
CA ASN A 206 14.39 -31.91 -6.32
C ASN A 206 15.77 -32.54 -6.07
N ILE A 207 16.15 -32.71 -4.81
CA ILE A 207 17.42 -33.36 -4.45
C ILE A 207 17.38 -34.85 -4.82
N ALA A 208 16.27 -35.54 -4.54
CA ALA A 208 16.09 -36.93 -4.95
C ALA A 208 16.29 -37.11 -6.47
N THR A 209 15.70 -36.23 -7.29
CA THR A 209 15.90 -36.27 -8.75
C THR A 209 17.35 -36.02 -9.18
N ILE A 210 18.11 -35.16 -8.46
CA ILE A 210 19.55 -34.95 -8.72
C ILE A 210 20.34 -36.22 -8.42
N LEU A 211 19.96 -36.95 -7.38
CA LEU A 211 20.63 -38.20 -6.97
C LEU A 211 20.34 -39.34 -7.95
N GLU A 212 19.08 -39.53 -8.35
CA GLU A 212 18.65 -40.56 -9.30
C GLU A 212 19.32 -40.43 -10.68
N ARG A 213 19.55 -39.19 -11.16
CA ARG A 213 20.23 -38.95 -12.44
C ARG A 213 21.70 -39.41 -12.46
N GLY A 214 22.30 -39.65 -11.29
CA GLY A 214 23.71 -39.99 -11.15
C GLY A 214 24.03 -41.49 -11.20
N GLU A 215 23.06 -42.36 -10.95
CA GLU A 215 23.27 -43.81 -10.85
C GLU A 215 22.59 -44.53 -12.03
N ALA A 216 23.41 -45.06 -12.95
CA ALA A 216 22.96 -45.79 -14.14
C ALA A 216 22.61 -47.27 -13.85
N GLY A 217 22.11 -47.59 -12.67
CA GLY A 217 21.77 -48.94 -12.28
C GLY A 217 20.84 -48.99 -11.06
N GLU A 218 19.66 -49.57 -11.30
CA GLU A 218 18.79 -50.30 -10.35
C GLU A 218 18.45 -49.60 -9.02
N GLU A 219 17.26 -48.97 -8.98
CA GLU A 219 16.42 -48.64 -7.81
C GLU A 219 17.14 -48.35 -6.48
N ALA A 220 18.20 -47.55 -6.49
CA ALA A 220 18.76 -46.99 -5.28
C ALA A 220 17.86 -45.84 -4.82
N HIS A 221 17.00 -46.09 -3.82
CA HIS A 221 16.31 -45.02 -3.12
C HIS A 221 17.37 -44.07 -2.51
N PRO A 222 17.34 -42.77 -2.84
CA PRO A 222 18.28 -41.83 -2.25
C PRO A 222 18.08 -41.75 -0.74
N ASP A 223 19.10 -42.15 0.02
CA ASP A 223 19.16 -42.02 1.49
C ASP A 223 19.26 -40.53 1.85
N ILE A 224 18.10 -39.85 1.94
CA ILE A 224 17.96 -38.47 2.41
C ILE A 224 17.36 -38.49 3.81
N MET A 225 18.07 -37.89 4.76
CA MET A 225 17.64 -37.69 6.14
C MET A 225 17.36 -36.21 6.35
N LEU A 226 16.10 -35.83 6.55
CA LEU A 226 15.72 -34.44 6.74
C LEU A 226 15.22 -34.19 8.16
N ASN A 227 15.83 -33.22 8.85
CA ASN A 227 15.28 -32.64 10.06
C ASN A 227 14.86 -31.19 9.77
N ARG A 228 13.55 -30.99 9.58
CA ARG A 228 12.95 -29.67 9.25
C ARG A 228 13.05 -28.69 10.41
N GLU A 229 13.08 -29.17 11.66
CA GLU A 229 13.15 -28.32 12.86
C GLU A 229 14.56 -27.78 13.12
N SER A 230 15.58 -28.60 12.89
CA SER A 230 16.98 -28.15 13.00
C SER A 230 17.54 -27.54 11.70
N GLY A 231 16.78 -27.62 10.60
CA GLY A 231 17.23 -27.19 9.28
C GLY A 231 18.41 -28.03 8.74
N VAL A 232 18.63 -29.24 9.26
CA VAL A 232 19.75 -30.10 8.85
C VAL A 232 19.24 -31.18 7.90
N MET A 233 19.92 -31.31 6.76
CA MET A 233 19.68 -32.37 5.78
C MET A 233 20.95 -33.23 5.62
N GLY A 234 20.87 -34.50 6.02
CA GLY A 234 21.89 -35.51 5.77
C GLY A 234 21.61 -36.20 4.44
N ILE A 235 22.59 -36.19 3.53
CA ILE A 235 22.44 -36.82 2.22
C ILE A 235 23.55 -37.83 2.05
N ARG A 236 23.22 -39.07 1.66
CA ARG A 236 24.20 -40.06 1.24
C ARG A 236 24.36 -40.01 -0.28
N ALA A 237 25.53 -39.61 -0.76
CA ALA A 237 25.79 -39.48 -2.19
C ALA A 237 27.28 -39.58 -2.52
N THR A 238 27.59 -39.73 -3.81
CA THR A 238 28.96 -39.60 -4.33
C THR A 238 29.45 -38.15 -4.23
N GLY A 239 30.75 -37.93 -4.23
CA GLY A 239 31.37 -36.61 -4.21
C GLY A 239 30.97 -35.73 -5.38
N ARG A 240 30.74 -36.31 -6.57
CA ARG A 240 30.18 -35.56 -7.71
C ARG A 240 28.76 -35.07 -7.45
N GLN A 241 27.88 -35.93 -6.95
CA GLN A 241 26.51 -35.56 -6.59
C GLN A 241 26.49 -34.50 -5.48
N HIS A 242 27.33 -34.63 -4.46
CA HIS A 242 27.48 -33.63 -3.40
C HIS A 242 27.85 -32.24 -3.94
N ARG A 243 28.69 -32.14 -4.97
CA ARG A 243 28.99 -30.85 -5.63
C ARG A 243 27.74 -30.23 -6.28
N GLN A 244 26.93 -31.04 -6.95
CA GLN A 244 25.69 -30.58 -7.59
C GLN A 244 24.63 -30.18 -6.56
N VAL A 245 24.47 -30.98 -5.52
CA VAL A 245 23.56 -30.71 -4.40
C VAL A 245 23.96 -29.42 -3.67
N GLN A 246 25.25 -29.25 -3.36
CA GLN A 246 25.75 -28.01 -2.73
C GLN A 246 25.42 -26.79 -3.60
N ALA A 247 25.76 -26.82 -4.89
CA ALA A 247 25.48 -25.69 -5.79
C ALA A 247 23.99 -25.36 -5.89
N PHE A 248 23.12 -26.39 -5.86
CA PHE A 248 21.68 -26.21 -5.86
C PHE A 248 21.18 -25.60 -4.55
N ILE A 249 21.59 -26.14 -3.39
CA ILE A 249 21.23 -25.61 -2.07
C ILE A 249 21.68 -24.15 -1.93
N ASP A 250 22.92 -23.85 -2.31
CA ASP A 250 23.48 -22.49 -2.26
C ASP A 250 22.65 -21.52 -3.12
N GLN A 251 22.26 -21.93 -4.33
CA GLN A 251 21.41 -21.12 -5.21
C GLN A 251 20.01 -20.90 -4.61
N VAL A 252 19.40 -21.94 -4.04
CA VAL A 252 18.09 -21.85 -3.39
C VAL A 252 18.16 -20.92 -2.19
N GLN A 253 19.11 -21.11 -1.28
CA GLN A 253 19.32 -20.25 -0.11
C GLN A 253 19.55 -18.79 -0.48
N ALA A 254 20.46 -18.52 -1.42
CA ALA A 254 20.78 -17.18 -1.87
C ALA A 254 19.60 -16.47 -2.54
N SER A 255 18.60 -17.22 -3.01
CA SER A 255 17.36 -16.67 -3.56
C SER A 255 16.28 -16.48 -2.49
N SER A 256 16.10 -17.44 -1.58
CA SER A 256 15.05 -17.43 -0.56
C SER A 256 15.33 -16.46 0.60
N GLN A 257 16.60 -16.20 0.91
CA GLN A 257 16.98 -15.29 2.00
C GLN A 257 16.97 -13.80 1.62
N ARG A 258 16.69 -13.48 0.34
CA ARG A 258 16.62 -12.08 -0.11
C ARG A 258 15.47 -11.37 0.59
N GLN A 259 15.69 -10.12 0.97
CA GLN A 259 14.69 -9.29 1.64
C GLN A 259 14.43 -8.04 0.82
N VAL A 260 13.22 -7.51 0.95
CA VAL A 260 12.83 -6.24 0.35
C VAL A 260 12.09 -5.40 1.38
N LEU A 261 12.48 -4.13 1.47
CA LEU A 261 11.72 -3.10 2.15
C LEU A 261 10.73 -2.51 1.14
N ILE A 262 9.45 -2.52 1.48
CA ILE A 262 8.38 -2.00 0.65
C ILE A 262 7.85 -0.75 1.33
N GLU A 263 7.92 0.36 0.64
CA GLU A 263 7.32 1.63 1.03
C GLU A 263 6.10 1.89 0.16
N ALA A 264 4.94 2.02 0.78
CA ALA A 264 3.72 2.45 0.11
C ALA A 264 3.44 3.89 0.52
N THR A 265 3.14 4.76 -0.44
CA THR A 265 2.77 6.15 -0.21
C THR A 265 1.40 6.39 -0.82
N ILE A 266 0.45 6.77 0.02
CA ILE A 266 -0.96 6.92 -0.34
C ILE A 266 -1.27 8.40 -0.27
N ALA A 267 -1.62 8.99 -1.41
CA ALA A 267 -2.00 10.39 -1.52
C ALA A 267 -3.45 10.47 -1.98
N GLU A 268 -4.33 11.01 -1.15
CA GLU A 268 -5.67 11.44 -1.56
C GLU A 268 -5.65 12.95 -1.73
N VAL A 269 -5.98 13.44 -2.93
CA VAL A 269 -6.07 14.87 -3.26
C VAL A 269 -7.54 15.20 -3.45
N ARG A 270 -8.05 16.17 -2.68
CA ARG A 270 -9.41 16.69 -2.80
C ARG A 270 -9.35 18.15 -3.22
N LEU A 271 -9.79 18.42 -4.43
CA LEU A 271 -9.97 19.76 -4.96
C LEU A 271 -11.44 20.14 -4.87
N SER A 272 -11.72 21.26 -4.21
CA SER A 272 -13.06 21.85 -4.08
C SER A 272 -13.07 23.24 -4.67
N ASP A 273 -14.03 23.49 -5.55
CA ASP A 273 -14.30 24.78 -6.18
C ASP A 273 -15.77 25.10 -5.95
N SER A 274 -16.03 26.14 -5.18
CA SER A 274 -17.38 26.61 -4.91
C SER A 274 -17.56 28.05 -5.39
N PHE A 275 -18.52 28.24 -6.27
CA PHE A 275 -18.89 29.55 -6.81
C PHE A 275 -20.35 29.86 -6.46
N GLN A 276 -20.55 30.95 -5.73
CA GLN A 276 -21.85 31.45 -5.32
C GLN A 276 -22.04 32.89 -5.78
N ALA A 277 -23.11 33.15 -6.51
CA ALA A 277 -23.45 34.49 -6.96
C ALA A 277 -24.96 34.68 -7.07
N GLY A 278 -25.46 35.79 -6.52
CA GLY A 278 -26.86 36.18 -6.68
C GLY A 278 -27.34 37.26 -5.72
N ILE A 279 -28.60 37.63 -5.88
CA ILE A 279 -29.33 38.53 -4.99
C ILE A 279 -30.38 37.70 -4.23
N ASP A 280 -30.39 37.80 -2.90
CA ASP A 280 -31.42 37.14 -2.10
C ASP A 280 -32.67 38.02 -2.01
N TRP A 281 -33.75 37.58 -2.67
CA TRP A 281 -35.03 38.28 -2.74
C TRP A 281 -36.04 37.77 -1.69
N ASN A 282 -35.68 36.83 -0.81
CA ASN A 282 -36.61 36.31 0.21
C ASN A 282 -37.05 37.36 1.23
N LEU A 283 -36.33 38.48 1.35
CA LEU A 283 -36.72 39.63 2.18
C LEU A 283 -37.86 40.46 1.56
N LEU A 284 -38.26 40.20 0.31
CA LEU A 284 -39.35 40.90 -0.37
C LEU A 284 -40.74 40.26 -0.12
N LYS A 285 -40.80 39.08 0.51
CA LYS A 285 -42.06 38.42 0.88
C LYS A 285 -42.48 38.78 2.30
N GLN A 286 -42.79 40.05 2.53
CA GLN A 286 -43.54 40.43 3.73
C GLN A 286 -44.89 41.02 3.34
N ASP A 287 -45.92 40.48 3.98
CA ASP A 287 -47.34 40.71 3.68
C ASP A 287 -47.70 42.20 3.65
N VAL A 288 -48.43 42.56 2.60
CA VAL A 288 -49.10 43.86 2.46
C VAL A 288 -50.33 43.83 3.36
N GLY A 289 -50.14 44.13 4.64
CA GLY A 289 -51.25 44.32 5.57
C GLY A 289 -50.84 44.23 7.04
N GLN A 290 -50.91 45.38 7.72
CA GLN A 290 -50.86 45.59 9.19
C GLN A 290 -49.46 45.74 9.82
N SER A 291 -49.13 47.02 10.08
CA SER A 291 -48.37 47.58 11.21
C SER A 291 -47.03 46.95 11.62
N TRP A 292 -45.95 47.64 11.25
CA TRP A 292 -44.58 47.39 11.73
C TRP A 292 -44.17 48.36 12.85
N THR A 293 -43.79 47.80 14.00
CA THR A 293 -42.73 48.34 14.86
C THR A 293 -41.47 47.51 14.57
N ALA A 294 -40.53 48.09 13.84
CA ALA A 294 -39.24 47.49 13.52
C ALA A 294 -38.30 47.63 14.73
N ASP A 295 -38.21 46.58 15.54
CA ASP A 295 -37.06 46.32 16.40
C ASP A 295 -36.52 44.93 16.03
N GLN A 296 -35.18 44.82 15.96
CA GLN A 296 -34.37 43.66 15.54
C GLN A 296 -34.34 43.42 14.01
N VAL A 297 -33.53 44.14 13.24
CA VAL A 297 -32.06 44.02 13.17
C VAL A 297 -31.63 42.55 13.35
N PHE A 298 -31.41 41.90 12.21
CA PHE A 298 -30.84 40.57 12.02
C PHE A 298 -29.43 40.49 12.66
N THR A 299 -29.41 40.47 13.98
CA THR A 299 -28.27 40.13 14.82
C THR A 299 -28.45 38.68 15.24
N ASP A 300 -28.36 37.78 14.27
CA ASP A 300 -27.84 36.46 14.58
C ASP A 300 -26.74 36.11 13.57
N LEU A 301 -25.60 36.71 13.89
CA LEU A 301 -24.24 36.46 13.42
C LEU A 301 -23.77 35.06 13.85
N LEU A 302 -24.50 33.99 13.46
CA LEU A 302 -24.07 32.61 13.67
C LEU A 302 -23.79 31.84 12.36
N LEU A 303 -23.72 32.53 11.22
CA LEU A 303 -23.11 32.00 10.00
C LEU A 303 -21.78 32.74 9.78
N GLY A 304 -20.71 32.07 10.21
CA GLY A 304 -19.36 32.62 10.35
C GLY A 304 -18.87 33.46 9.18
N ASP A 305 -18.22 34.58 9.55
CA ASP A 305 -17.21 35.34 8.81
C ASP A 305 -17.27 35.29 7.27
N ARG A 306 -18.43 35.60 6.70
CA ARG A 306 -18.64 35.65 5.25
C ARG A 306 -18.75 37.11 4.76
N PRO A 307 -17.91 37.55 3.80
CA PRO A 307 -18.02 38.87 3.23
C PRO A 307 -19.31 38.97 2.42
N SER A 308 -20.27 39.75 2.91
CA SER A 308 -21.53 40.07 2.22
C SER A 308 -21.60 41.56 1.93
N PHE A 309 -22.01 41.92 0.71
CA PHE A 309 -22.21 43.31 0.32
C PHE A 309 -23.69 43.65 0.41
N ASN A 310 -24.08 44.26 1.53
CA ASN A 310 -25.46 44.61 1.81
C ASN A 310 -25.81 45.99 1.22
N LEU A 311 -26.63 46.02 0.17
CA LEU A 311 -27.18 47.25 -0.42
C LEU A 311 -28.61 47.47 0.10
N SER A 312 -28.75 48.17 1.23
CA SER A 312 -30.08 48.54 1.73
C SER A 312 -30.56 49.83 1.08
N PHE A 313 -31.68 49.78 0.34
CA PHE A 313 -32.37 50.97 -0.13
C PHE A 313 -33.55 51.28 0.81
N SER A 314 -33.35 52.27 1.67
CA SER A 314 -34.43 52.91 2.42
C SER A 314 -35.08 53.98 1.54
N ASP A 315 -36.40 53.92 1.39
CA ASP A 315 -37.20 54.72 0.47
C ASP A 315 -37.02 56.24 0.63
N ILE A 316 -37.18 56.96 -0.49
CA ILE A 316 -37.08 58.42 -0.66
C ILE A 316 -38.46 59.10 -0.55
N ASP A 317 -39.58 58.36 -0.58
CA ASP A 317 -40.94 58.93 -0.53
C ASP A 317 -41.80 58.39 0.63
N GLY A 318 -41.37 58.59 1.87
CA GLY A 318 -42.24 58.76 3.06
C GLY A 318 -43.29 57.69 3.40
N ASN A 319 -43.35 56.56 2.69
CA ASN A 319 -44.43 55.56 2.80
C ASN A 319 -43.86 54.15 3.02
N GLY A 320 -43.03 54.02 4.06
CA GLY A 320 -42.84 52.81 4.87
C GLY A 320 -42.24 51.54 4.24
N ASN A 321 -42.06 51.44 2.92
CA ASN A 321 -41.56 50.23 2.28
C ASN A 321 -40.05 50.30 2.04
N MET A 322 -39.25 49.75 2.97
CA MET A 322 -37.81 49.61 2.80
C MET A 322 -37.50 48.42 1.87
N LEU A 323 -36.88 48.69 0.72
CA LEU A 323 -36.44 47.64 -0.20
C LEU A 323 -34.98 47.27 0.14
N GLN A 324 -34.81 46.20 0.90
CA GLN A 324 -33.49 45.69 1.26
C GLN A 324 -33.05 44.59 0.29
N ALA A 325 -31.95 44.79 -0.43
CA ALA A 325 -31.39 43.82 -1.36
C ALA A 325 -29.93 43.51 -1.00
N THR A 326 -29.63 42.27 -0.68
CA THR A 326 -28.25 41.85 -0.38
C THR A 326 -27.64 41.19 -1.62
N LEU A 327 -26.50 41.73 -2.08
CA LEU A 327 -25.69 41.17 -3.15
C LEU A 327 -24.56 40.34 -2.54
N SER A 328 -24.55 39.05 -2.86
CA SER A 328 -23.51 38.13 -2.41
C SER A 328 -22.82 37.51 -3.63
N ALA A 329 -21.51 37.66 -3.71
CA ALA A 329 -20.66 37.03 -4.70
C ALA A 329 -19.40 36.51 -3.99
N LEU A 330 -19.23 35.19 -3.97
CA LEU A 330 -18.14 34.51 -3.29
C LEU A 330 -17.65 33.34 -4.14
N GLU A 331 -16.35 33.28 -4.36
CA GLU A 331 -15.65 32.17 -5.00
C GLU A 331 -14.63 31.64 -3.99
N THR A 332 -14.64 30.34 -3.73
CA THR A 332 -13.73 29.69 -2.76
C THR A 332 -13.07 28.48 -3.41
N PHE A 333 -11.75 28.40 -3.29
CA PHE A 333 -10.93 27.28 -3.73
C PHE A 333 -10.30 26.60 -2.52
N GLY A 334 -10.39 25.27 -2.45
CA GLY A 334 -9.78 24.47 -1.40
C GLY A 334 -9.08 23.24 -1.97
N ASP A 335 -7.82 23.02 -1.57
CA ASP A 335 -7.04 21.82 -1.88
C ASP A 335 -6.63 21.16 -0.55
N VAL A 336 -6.96 19.88 -0.39
CA VAL A 336 -6.60 19.09 0.79
C VAL A 336 -5.94 17.81 0.32
N SER A 337 -4.72 17.55 0.82
CA SER A 337 -4.01 16.30 0.58
C SER A 337 -3.87 15.50 1.88
N VAL A 338 -4.23 14.22 1.85
CA VAL A 338 -4.00 13.27 2.95
C VAL A 338 -2.89 12.30 2.51
N MET A 339 -1.83 12.20 3.31
CA MET A 339 -0.64 11.39 3.01
C MET A 339 -0.35 10.38 4.11
N SER A 340 -0.27 9.09 3.74
CA SER A 340 0.24 8.01 4.60
C SER A 340 1.38 7.28 3.90
N SER A 341 2.52 7.07 4.58
CA SER A 341 3.69 6.37 4.01
C SER A 341 4.11 5.11 4.79
N PRO A 342 3.25 4.08 4.90
CA PRO A 342 3.59 2.84 5.60
C PRO A 342 4.77 2.10 4.96
N LYS A 343 5.62 1.50 5.80
CA LYS A 343 6.79 0.71 5.38
C LYS A 343 6.74 -0.68 6.01
N ILE A 344 7.04 -1.71 5.23
CA ILE A 344 7.10 -3.10 5.70
C ILE A 344 8.27 -3.83 5.03
N MET A 345 9.02 -4.62 5.80
CA MET A 345 10.01 -5.54 5.25
C MET A 345 9.40 -6.92 5.05
N ALA A 346 9.71 -7.54 3.92
CA ALA A 346 9.25 -8.87 3.56
C ALA A 346 10.41 -9.70 2.99
N MET A 347 10.39 -11.00 3.26
CA MET A 347 11.31 -11.96 2.65
C MET A 347 10.79 -12.37 1.27
N ASN A 348 11.71 -12.80 0.40
CA ASN A 348 11.36 -13.31 -0.93
C ASN A 348 10.35 -14.47 -0.82
N ASN A 349 9.30 -14.42 -1.65
CA ASN A 349 8.20 -15.39 -1.67
C ASN A 349 7.42 -15.52 -0.34
N GLN A 350 7.49 -14.53 0.54
CA GLN A 350 6.78 -14.53 1.82
C GLN A 350 5.84 -13.34 1.93
N THR A 351 4.55 -13.63 2.09
CA THR A 351 3.54 -12.59 2.30
C THR A 351 3.76 -11.89 3.64
N ALA A 352 3.83 -10.58 3.62
CA ALA A 352 3.84 -9.73 4.79
C ALA A 352 2.51 -8.98 4.88
N LEU A 353 1.97 -8.87 6.10
CA LEU A 353 0.72 -8.18 6.37
C LEU A 353 1.01 -7.00 7.29
N LEU A 354 0.60 -5.81 6.88
CA LEU A 354 0.57 -4.62 7.71
C LEU A 354 -0.88 -4.26 8.03
N LYS A 355 -1.21 -4.09 9.32
CA LYS A 355 -2.54 -3.64 9.77
C LYS A 355 -2.37 -2.48 10.74
N VAL A 356 -2.79 -1.29 10.33
CA VAL A 356 -2.78 -0.05 11.10
C VAL A 356 -4.21 0.48 11.11
N VAL A 357 -4.99 0.04 12.10
CA VAL A 357 -6.42 0.34 12.17
C VAL A 357 -6.82 0.74 13.59
N ASP A 358 -7.82 1.59 13.67
CA ASP A 358 -8.57 1.91 14.88
C ASP A 358 -9.85 1.07 14.91
N ASN A 359 -10.13 0.43 16.03
CA ASN A 359 -11.34 -0.37 16.22
C ASN A 359 -12.48 0.54 16.69
N LEU A 360 -13.37 0.90 15.77
CA LEU A 360 -14.54 1.71 16.10
C LEU A 360 -15.62 0.83 16.72
N VAL A 361 -16.03 1.16 17.93
CA VAL A 361 -17.09 0.46 18.66
C VAL A 361 -18.42 1.18 18.43
N TYR A 362 -19.45 0.44 18.07
CA TYR A 362 -20.84 0.92 18.01
C TYR A 362 -21.78 -0.12 18.59
N PHE A 363 -23.00 0.30 18.91
CA PHE A 363 -23.99 -0.55 19.53
C PHE A 363 -25.20 -0.70 18.63
N THR A 364 -25.70 -1.91 18.49
CA THR A 364 -27.07 -2.17 18.02
C THR A 364 -27.96 -2.23 19.25
N VAL A 365 -29.14 -1.58 19.16
CA VAL A 365 -30.08 -1.50 20.29
C VAL A 365 -31.39 -2.11 19.84
N ASP A 366 -31.77 -3.20 20.49
CA ASP A 366 -33.07 -3.83 20.32
C ASP A 366 -34.02 -3.35 21.42
N VAL A 367 -35.26 -3.06 21.02
CA VAL A 367 -36.32 -2.61 21.93
C VAL A 367 -37.45 -3.61 21.88
N ASN A 368 -37.67 -4.29 23.00
CA ASN A 368 -38.86 -5.10 23.21
C ASN A 368 -39.93 -4.24 23.88
N ILE A 369 -41.09 -4.16 23.25
CA ILE A 369 -42.22 -3.38 23.74
C ILE A 369 -43.29 -4.33 24.27
N ASP A 370 -43.40 -4.41 25.59
CA ASP A 370 -44.43 -5.19 26.25
C ASP A 370 -45.66 -4.32 26.51
N ALA A 371 -46.83 -4.83 26.10
CA ALA A 371 -48.09 -4.17 26.41
C ALA A 371 -48.36 -4.28 27.92
N GLY A 372 -48.41 -3.14 28.62
CA GLY A 372 -48.77 -3.07 30.03
C GLY A 372 -50.17 -3.65 30.29
N SER A 373 -50.39 -4.20 31.49
CA SER A 373 -51.72 -4.63 31.91
C SER A 373 -52.66 -3.42 32.09
N GLN A 374 -53.97 -3.63 31.98
CA GLN A 374 -55.02 -2.58 31.97
C GLN A 374 -54.75 -1.42 32.95
N GLY A 375 -54.32 -0.27 32.43
CA GLY A 375 -54.09 0.97 33.19
C GLY A 375 -52.62 1.38 33.38
N GLU A 376 -51.64 0.53 33.04
CA GLU A 376 -50.22 0.89 33.04
C GLU A 376 -49.70 1.16 31.61
N GLY A 377 -48.79 2.13 31.50
CA GLY A 377 -48.14 2.50 30.23
C GLY A 377 -47.32 1.34 29.65
N ARG A 378 -46.97 1.44 28.36
CA ARG A 378 -46.14 0.44 27.67
C ARG A 378 -44.77 0.34 28.34
N LEU A 379 -44.31 -0.90 28.57
CA LEU A 379 -42.98 -1.17 29.10
C LEU A 379 -42.00 -1.32 27.94
N PHE A 380 -40.85 -0.63 28.03
CA PHE A 380 -39.78 -0.71 27.05
C PHE A 380 -38.58 -1.40 27.69
N THR A 381 -38.19 -2.54 27.16
CA THR A 381 -36.96 -3.25 27.56
C THR A 381 -35.91 -3.03 26.48
N PHE A 382 -34.73 -2.55 26.88
CA PHE A 382 -33.62 -2.25 25.97
C PHE A 382 -32.54 -3.33 26.10
N GLU A 383 -32.17 -3.94 24.98
CA GLU A 383 -31.01 -4.83 24.88
C GLU A 383 -29.99 -4.17 23.94
N SER A 384 -28.71 -4.19 24.33
CA SER A 384 -27.64 -3.57 23.54
C SER A 384 -26.55 -4.58 23.26
N GLU A 385 -26.26 -4.79 21.98
CA GLU A 385 -25.16 -5.62 21.51
C GLU A 385 -23.99 -4.72 21.05
N ILE A 386 -22.78 -5.09 21.46
CA ILE A 386 -21.55 -4.38 21.09
C ILE A 386 -20.99 -4.93 19.77
N HIS A 387 -20.77 -4.06 18.80
CA HIS A 387 -20.08 -4.36 17.56
C HIS A 387 -18.79 -3.54 17.43
N THR A 388 -17.84 -4.07 16.68
CA THR A 388 -16.56 -3.41 16.45
C THR A 388 -16.15 -3.55 15.00
N VAL A 389 -15.86 -2.42 14.34
CA VAL A 389 -15.40 -2.38 12.95
C VAL A 389 -14.02 -1.75 12.88
N PRO A 390 -13.00 -2.42 12.31
CA PRO A 390 -11.68 -1.85 12.13
C PRO A 390 -11.67 -0.84 10.98
N VAL A 391 -11.26 0.39 11.27
CA VAL A 391 -11.14 1.50 10.32
C VAL A 391 -9.68 1.93 10.23
N GLY A 392 -9.10 1.95 9.04
CA GLY A 392 -7.72 2.40 8.82
C GLY A 392 -7.08 1.75 7.60
N PHE A 393 -5.78 1.44 7.68
CA PHE A 393 -5.00 0.89 6.60
C PHE A 393 -4.62 -0.58 6.83
N VAL A 394 -4.85 -1.42 5.83
CA VAL A 394 -4.37 -2.81 5.79
C VAL A 394 -3.68 -3.05 4.46
N MET A 395 -2.54 -3.73 4.46
CA MET A 395 -1.84 -4.10 3.24
C MET A 395 -1.26 -5.49 3.36
N GLY A 396 -1.69 -6.38 2.48
CA GLY A 396 -0.99 -7.64 2.20
C GLY A 396 -0.03 -7.44 1.03
N VAL A 397 1.22 -7.90 1.17
CA VAL A 397 2.20 -7.85 0.07
C VAL A 397 3.03 -9.12 0.02
N THR A 398 3.17 -9.69 -1.18
CA THR A 398 4.04 -10.84 -1.46
C THR A 398 5.09 -10.44 -2.50
N PRO A 399 6.38 -10.32 -2.11
CA PRO A 399 7.42 -9.99 -3.06
C PRO A 399 8.05 -11.24 -3.69
N TYR A 400 8.48 -11.09 -4.94
CA TYR A 400 9.35 -12.00 -5.66
C TYR A 400 10.55 -11.22 -6.18
N ILE A 401 11.76 -11.59 -5.74
CA ILE A 401 13.00 -10.89 -6.07
C ILE A 401 13.75 -11.70 -7.12
N SER A 402 13.89 -11.14 -8.32
CA SER A 402 14.66 -11.75 -9.41
C SER A 402 16.17 -11.70 -9.15
N LYS A 403 16.95 -12.48 -9.91
CA LYS A 403 18.42 -12.44 -9.85
C LYS A 403 19.00 -11.05 -10.11
N ASN A 404 18.36 -10.29 -11.01
CA ASN A 404 18.80 -8.95 -11.44
C ASN A 404 18.38 -7.82 -10.49
N GLY A 405 17.66 -8.13 -9.39
CA GLY A 405 17.19 -7.12 -8.44
C GLY A 405 15.87 -6.45 -8.83
N GLU A 406 15.22 -6.87 -9.91
CA GLU A 406 13.82 -6.53 -10.17
C GLU A 406 12.92 -7.27 -9.18
N VAL A 407 11.93 -6.57 -8.64
CA VAL A 407 10.98 -7.08 -7.66
C VAL A 407 9.59 -7.12 -8.28
N THR A 408 9.00 -8.30 -8.35
CA THR A 408 7.58 -8.47 -8.64
C THR A 408 6.82 -8.45 -7.33
N LEU A 409 5.83 -7.59 -7.18
CA LEU A 409 5.02 -7.44 -5.98
C LEU A 409 3.58 -7.80 -6.32
N ASN A 410 3.00 -8.74 -5.57
CA ASN A 410 1.55 -8.86 -5.47
C ASN A 410 1.11 -8.07 -4.23
N VAL A 411 0.32 -7.01 -4.43
CA VAL A 411 -0.06 -6.07 -3.37
C VAL A 411 -1.57 -5.91 -3.33
N ARG A 412 -2.10 -5.92 -2.10
CA ARG A 412 -3.52 -5.71 -1.79
C ARG A 412 -3.68 -4.70 -0.66
N PRO A 413 -3.60 -3.39 -0.94
CA PRO A 413 -3.92 -2.38 0.05
C PRO A 413 -5.43 -2.13 0.15
N THR A 414 -5.91 -2.01 1.38
CA THR A 414 -7.28 -1.69 1.76
C THR A 414 -7.24 -0.49 2.71
N ILE A 415 -7.95 0.57 2.37
CA ILE A 415 -8.08 1.79 3.19
C ILE A 415 -9.54 1.92 3.58
N SER A 416 -9.83 2.06 4.86
CA SER A 416 -11.17 2.34 5.37
C SER A 416 -11.19 3.62 6.20
N ARG A 417 -12.28 4.39 6.08
CA ARG A 417 -12.53 5.62 6.85
C ARG A 417 -14.01 5.76 7.17
N VAL A 418 -14.33 6.45 8.27
CA VAL A 418 -15.71 6.84 8.61
C VAL A 418 -16.09 8.04 7.74
N VAL A 419 -17.24 7.98 7.07
CA VAL A 419 -17.76 9.09 6.23
C VAL A 419 -18.99 9.79 6.80
N GLY A 420 -19.64 9.18 7.79
CA GLY A 420 -20.78 9.77 8.50
C GLY A 420 -21.42 8.77 9.45
N SER A 421 -22.59 9.13 9.98
CA SER A 421 -23.44 8.28 10.80
C SER A 421 -24.82 8.18 10.14
N ALA A 422 -25.41 7.00 10.16
CA ALA A 422 -26.78 6.75 9.74
C ALA A 422 -27.62 6.39 10.98
N LEU A 423 -28.84 6.92 11.05
CA LEU A 423 -29.78 6.52 12.10
C LEU A 423 -30.27 5.10 11.84
N ASP A 424 -30.37 4.32 12.91
CA ASP A 424 -30.93 2.98 12.89
C ASP A 424 -32.40 3.03 12.41
N PRO A 425 -32.78 2.29 11.36
CA PRO A 425 -34.14 2.32 10.82
C PRO A 425 -35.18 1.58 11.69
N ASN A 426 -34.78 0.95 12.82
CA ASN A 426 -35.70 0.18 13.67
C ASN A 426 -36.88 1.04 14.18
N PRO A 427 -38.14 0.75 13.79
CA PRO A 427 -39.32 1.52 14.21
C PRO A 427 -39.57 1.50 15.72
N ALA A 428 -39.14 0.44 16.42
CA ALA A 428 -39.29 0.33 17.86
C ALA A 428 -38.41 1.35 18.61
N LEU A 429 -37.25 1.72 18.06
CA LEU A 429 -36.40 2.79 18.59
C LEU A 429 -37.07 4.15 18.42
N ALA A 430 -37.67 4.41 17.25
CA ALA A 430 -38.40 5.66 16.99
C ALA A 430 -39.60 5.82 17.92
N GLU A 431 -40.33 4.74 18.21
CA GLU A 431 -41.44 4.73 19.15
C GLU A 431 -41.01 4.91 20.62
N ALA A 432 -39.85 4.34 20.99
CA ALA A 432 -39.21 4.54 22.29
C ALA A 432 -38.45 5.86 22.44
N LYS A 433 -38.41 6.69 21.37
CA LYS A 433 -37.64 7.95 21.28
C LYS A 433 -36.14 7.77 21.56
N VAL A 434 -35.57 6.64 21.17
CA VAL A 434 -34.13 6.36 21.25
C VAL A 434 -33.48 6.71 19.92
N VAL A 435 -32.39 7.48 19.98
CA VAL A 435 -31.56 7.82 18.82
C VAL A 435 -30.35 6.88 18.83
N ASN A 436 -30.26 5.98 17.85
CA ASN A 436 -29.10 5.12 17.65
C ASN A 436 -28.40 5.49 16.33
N GLU A 437 -27.12 5.83 16.41
CA GLU A 437 -26.30 6.23 15.27
C GLU A 437 -25.27 5.15 14.94
N ILE A 438 -25.33 4.65 13.71
CA ILE A 438 -24.43 3.62 13.20
C ILE A 438 -23.43 4.27 12.23
N PRO A 439 -22.13 4.03 12.38
CA PRO A 439 -21.13 4.64 11.50
C PRO A 439 -21.20 4.08 10.08
N VAL A 440 -21.12 4.97 9.09
CA VAL A 440 -20.99 4.63 7.68
C VAL A 440 -19.51 4.58 7.33
N ILE A 441 -19.03 3.40 6.95
CA ILE A 441 -17.61 3.17 6.59
C ILE A 441 -17.45 3.13 5.07
N GLN A 442 -16.53 3.93 4.56
CA GLN A 442 -16.08 3.85 3.17
C GLN A 442 -14.82 2.99 3.11
N VAL A 443 -14.81 1.98 2.23
CA VAL A 443 -13.66 1.11 1.99
C VAL A 443 -13.18 1.31 0.56
N ARG A 444 -11.87 1.46 0.38
CA ARG A 444 -11.18 1.51 -0.91
C ARG A 444 -10.16 0.39 -0.93
N GLU A 445 -10.26 -0.48 -1.93
CA GLU A 445 -9.43 -1.67 -2.02
C GLU A 445 -8.96 -1.86 -3.46
N VAL A 446 -7.72 -2.28 -3.62
CA VAL A 446 -7.15 -2.65 -4.92
C VAL A 446 -6.31 -3.91 -4.76
N GLU A 447 -6.27 -4.75 -5.79
CA GLU A 447 -5.35 -5.89 -5.88
C GLU A 447 -4.57 -5.74 -7.19
N SER A 448 -3.24 -5.80 -7.13
CA SER A 448 -2.40 -5.61 -8.31
C SER A 448 -1.12 -6.42 -8.22
N VAL A 449 -0.68 -6.91 -9.38
CA VAL A 449 0.64 -7.53 -9.56
C VAL A 449 1.49 -6.62 -10.45
N LEU A 450 2.61 -6.15 -9.91
CA LEU A 450 3.47 -5.16 -10.56
C LEU A 450 4.93 -5.58 -10.49
N LYS A 451 5.71 -5.22 -11.50
CA LYS A 451 7.15 -5.52 -11.58
C LYS A 451 7.93 -4.22 -11.62
N VAL A 452 8.83 -4.03 -10.67
CA VAL A 452 9.53 -2.76 -10.44
C VAL A 452 10.99 -3.03 -10.12
N ALA A 453 11.90 -2.19 -10.62
CA ALA A 453 13.31 -2.28 -10.24
C ALA A 453 13.51 -1.85 -8.78
N SER A 454 14.54 -2.40 -8.12
CA SER A 454 14.87 -1.99 -6.75
C SER A 454 15.20 -0.50 -6.68
N GLY A 455 14.45 0.25 -5.89
CA GLY A 455 14.59 1.68 -5.66
C GLY A 455 13.66 2.55 -6.53
N ASP A 456 13.01 1.98 -7.54
CA ASP A 456 12.07 2.71 -8.39
C ASP A 456 10.66 2.74 -7.80
N THR A 457 9.86 3.72 -8.20
CA THR A 457 8.49 3.89 -7.73
C THR A 457 7.51 3.53 -8.83
N ALA A 458 6.61 2.59 -8.55
CA ALA A 458 5.45 2.31 -9.39
C ALA A 458 4.20 2.99 -8.84
N VAL A 459 3.27 3.30 -9.74
CA VAL A 459 1.96 3.87 -9.42
C VAL A 459 0.90 2.82 -9.73
N ILE A 460 0.08 2.45 -8.75
CA ILE A 460 -0.94 1.40 -8.91
C ILE A 460 -2.24 1.94 -9.51
N GLY A 461 -2.53 3.23 -9.38
CA GLY A 461 -3.69 3.86 -10.00
C GLY A 461 -4.12 5.16 -9.33
N GLY A 462 -4.92 5.93 -10.08
CA GLY A 462 -5.59 7.18 -9.71
C GLY A 462 -7.11 7.00 -9.86
N LEU A 463 -7.85 6.77 -8.77
CA LEU A 463 -9.32 6.78 -8.84
C LEU A 463 -9.77 8.24 -8.76
N MET A 464 -10.31 8.77 -9.86
CA MET A 464 -10.84 10.13 -9.92
C MET A 464 -12.37 10.12 -9.80
N GLN A 465 -12.91 10.81 -8.81
CA GLN A 465 -14.33 11.07 -8.66
C GLN A 465 -14.59 12.57 -8.84
N ASP A 466 -15.43 12.91 -9.82
CA ASP A 466 -15.93 14.26 -10.03
C ASP A 466 -17.39 14.34 -9.56
N GLU A 467 -17.69 15.21 -8.62
CA GLU A 467 -19.03 15.53 -8.15
C GLU A 467 -19.36 16.99 -8.48
N VAL A 468 -20.48 17.21 -9.16
CA VAL A 468 -20.92 18.55 -9.60
C VAL A 468 -22.35 18.78 -9.10
N ASN A 469 -22.49 19.68 -8.13
CA ASN A 469 -23.77 20.10 -7.60
C ASN A 469 -24.07 21.53 -8.06
N LYS A 470 -25.15 21.70 -8.82
CA LYS A 470 -25.60 23.01 -9.34
C LYS A 470 -27.00 23.30 -8.85
N SER A 471 -27.12 24.28 -7.96
CA SER A 471 -28.40 24.77 -7.45
C SER A 471 -28.68 26.16 -8.03
N LYS A 472 -29.86 26.32 -8.63
CA LYS A 472 -30.35 27.63 -9.11
C LYS A 472 -31.68 27.93 -8.42
N ARG A 473 -31.74 29.05 -7.72
CA ARG A 473 -32.95 29.62 -7.11
C ARG A 473 -33.26 30.94 -7.79
N GLY A 474 -34.52 31.33 -7.91
CA GLY A 474 -34.86 32.60 -8.55
C GLY A 474 -36.36 32.83 -8.63
N ILE A 475 -36.75 34.06 -8.96
CA ILE A 475 -38.16 34.41 -9.08
C ILE A 475 -38.75 33.70 -10.32
N PRO A 476 -39.88 32.98 -10.19
CA PRO A 476 -40.53 32.35 -11.33
C PRO A 476 -40.84 33.38 -12.43
N PHE A 477 -40.78 32.98 -13.70
CA PHE A 477 -40.90 33.81 -14.91
C PHE A 477 -39.74 34.77 -15.22
N ILE A 478 -39.30 35.62 -14.29
CA ILE A 478 -38.26 36.65 -14.56
C ILE A 478 -36.86 36.03 -14.68
N SER A 479 -36.57 35.00 -13.89
CA SER A 479 -35.28 34.26 -13.91
C SER A 479 -35.00 33.52 -15.23
N ARG A 480 -36.00 33.38 -16.12
CA ARG A 480 -35.87 32.65 -17.40
C ARG A 480 -35.56 33.56 -18.60
N ILE A 481 -35.60 34.88 -18.43
CA ILE A 481 -35.32 35.82 -19.52
C ILE A 481 -33.81 35.82 -19.81
N PRO A 482 -33.36 35.48 -21.03
CA PRO A 482 -31.95 35.63 -21.40
C PRO A 482 -31.51 37.09 -21.20
N LEU A 483 -30.34 37.32 -20.60
CA LEU A 483 -29.77 38.59 -20.10
C LEU A 483 -30.23 39.10 -18.72
N LEU A 484 -31.50 38.97 -18.34
CA LEU A 484 -31.99 39.49 -17.05
C LEU A 484 -32.05 38.42 -15.94
N GLY A 485 -32.07 37.14 -16.31
CA GLY A 485 -32.24 36.03 -15.36
C GLY A 485 -31.16 35.94 -14.27
N ASN A 486 -29.92 36.38 -14.55
CA ASN A 486 -28.82 36.33 -13.59
C ASN A 486 -28.93 37.38 -12.47
N PHE A 487 -29.67 38.48 -12.69
CA PHE A 487 -29.88 39.51 -11.67
C PHE A 487 -31.05 39.17 -10.73
N PHE A 488 -32.01 38.36 -11.20
CA PHE A 488 -33.20 37.94 -10.43
C PHE A 488 -33.13 36.48 -9.97
N GLY A 489 -31.92 35.94 -9.90
CA GLY A 489 -31.63 34.57 -9.50
C GLY A 489 -30.38 34.48 -8.63
N TYR A 490 -30.29 33.38 -7.91
CA TYR A 490 -29.18 32.93 -7.09
C TYR A 490 -28.66 31.61 -7.66
N THR A 491 -27.37 31.56 -8.00
CA THR A 491 -26.70 30.34 -8.45
C THR A 491 -25.65 29.92 -7.43
N ASP A 492 -25.64 28.63 -7.11
CA ASP A 492 -24.66 27.96 -6.26
C ASP A 492 -24.12 26.75 -7.02
N ASN A 493 -22.86 26.83 -7.41
CA ASN A 493 -22.14 25.76 -8.10
C ASN A 493 -21.06 25.23 -7.16
N GLN A 494 -21.11 23.94 -6.85
CA GLN A 494 -20.10 23.23 -6.08
C GLN A 494 -19.54 22.12 -6.96
N ASN A 495 -18.24 22.20 -7.25
CA ASN A 495 -17.50 21.18 -7.95
C ASN A 495 -16.49 20.58 -6.98
N GLU A 496 -16.52 19.26 -6.82
CA GLU A 496 -15.58 18.52 -5.99
C GLU A 496 -14.91 17.44 -6.84
N LYS A 497 -13.58 17.39 -6.78
CA LYS A 497 -12.76 16.36 -7.42
C LYS A 497 -11.93 15.65 -6.37
N THR A 498 -12.02 14.33 -6.32
CA THR A 498 -11.21 13.50 -5.41
C THR A 498 -10.37 12.54 -6.22
N GLU A 499 -9.06 12.52 -6.01
CA GLU A 499 -8.11 11.60 -6.66
C GLU A 499 -7.31 10.82 -5.61
N LEU A 500 -7.37 9.48 -5.66
CA LEU A 500 -6.56 8.60 -4.82
C LEU A 500 -5.42 7.99 -5.63
N VAL A 501 -4.17 8.34 -5.29
CA VAL A 501 -2.96 7.82 -5.92
C VAL A 501 -2.15 6.98 -4.93
N ILE A 502 -1.80 5.75 -5.32
CA ILE A 502 -0.97 4.85 -4.52
C ILE A 502 0.38 4.61 -5.21
N PHE A 503 1.45 5.04 -4.56
CA PHE A 503 2.82 4.81 -4.97
C PHE A 503 3.41 3.64 -4.18
N ILE A 504 4.15 2.76 -4.86
CA ILE A 504 4.89 1.66 -4.23
C ILE A 504 6.34 1.68 -4.66
N LYS A 505 7.24 1.62 -3.69
CA LYS A 505 8.69 1.61 -3.87
C LYS A 505 9.31 0.41 -3.15
N PRO A 506 9.72 -0.65 -3.88
CA PRO A 506 10.53 -1.72 -3.31
C PRO A 506 12.01 -1.34 -3.24
N LEU A 507 12.69 -1.72 -2.16
CA LEU A 507 14.14 -1.60 -1.99
C LEU A 507 14.70 -2.94 -1.53
N VAL A 508 15.48 -3.61 -2.39
CA VAL A 508 16.11 -4.90 -2.05
C VAL A 508 17.25 -4.66 -1.06
N VAL A 509 17.20 -5.37 0.07
CA VAL A 509 18.20 -5.30 1.15
C VAL A 509 19.11 -6.51 1.04
N GLN A 510 20.42 -6.30 0.87
CA GLN A 510 21.41 -7.38 0.78
C GLN A 510 21.97 -7.73 2.16
N GLN A 511 22.12 -6.72 3.02
CA GLN A 511 22.51 -6.89 4.42
C GLN A 511 21.53 -6.12 5.29
N ALA A 512 20.73 -6.83 6.09
CA ALA A 512 19.81 -6.25 7.05
C ALA A 512 20.56 -5.61 8.23
N SER A 513 21.30 -4.54 7.95
CA SER A 513 22.07 -3.75 8.92
C SER A 513 21.68 -2.29 8.82
N VAL A 514 21.32 -1.71 9.98
CA VAL A 514 21.03 -0.27 10.14
C VAL A 514 22.20 0.61 9.72
N LYS A 515 23.43 0.07 9.71
CA LYS A 515 24.64 0.81 9.29
C LYS A 515 24.89 0.82 7.78
N THR A 516 24.22 -0.04 7.02
CA THR A 516 24.46 -0.22 5.58
C THR A 516 23.20 0.14 4.78
N ASP A 517 22.28 -0.81 4.62
CA ASP A 517 21.13 -0.68 3.72
C ASP A 517 19.93 0.01 4.41
N LEU A 518 19.86 -0.03 5.73
CA LEU A 518 18.78 0.56 6.54
C LEU A 518 19.17 1.89 7.20
N ASN A 519 20.17 2.59 6.68
CA ASN A 519 20.64 3.89 7.22
C ASN A 519 19.51 4.94 7.35
N GLN A 520 18.47 4.85 6.51
CA GLN A 520 17.29 5.70 6.58
C GLN A 520 16.50 5.54 7.89
N PHE A 521 16.64 4.40 8.57
CA PHE A 521 16.01 4.13 9.88
C PHE A 521 16.86 4.63 11.06
N ASN A 522 18.12 4.99 10.84
CA ASN A 522 18.97 5.46 11.93
C ASN A 522 18.44 6.79 12.51
N SER A 523 17.93 7.71 11.68
CA SER A 523 17.33 8.95 12.18
C SER A 523 16.11 8.70 13.07
N PHE A 524 15.23 7.77 12.66
CA PHE A 524 14.07 7.39 13.47
C PHE A 524 14.47 6.68 14.77
N TYR A 525 15.50 5.82 14.72
CA TYR A 525 16.04 5.20 15.92
C TYR A 525 16.61 6.23 16.90
N GLN A 526 17.36 7.22 16.42
CA GLN A 526 17.90 8.28 17.27
C GLN A 526 16.81 9.19 17.83
N ASP A 527 15.81 9.58 17.03
CA ASP A 527 14.67 10.39 17.51
C ASP A 527 13.85 9.63 18.55
N ALA A 528 13.49 8.37 18.28
CA ALA A 528 12.77 7.53 19.24
C ALA A 528 13.57 7.31 20.54
N LYS A 529 14.88 7.07 20.43
CA LYS A 529 15.76 6.97 21.60
C LYS A 529 15.78 8.26 22.42
N SER A 530 15.87 9.41 21.75
CA SER A 530 15.90 10.73 22.41
C SER A 530 14.59 11.13 23.09
N ARG A 531 13.47 10.49 22.74
CA ARG A 531 12.16 10.69 23.39
C ARG A 531 11.90 9.71 24.53
N LEU A 532 12.70 8.65 24.63
CA LEU A 532 12.61 7.62 25.68
C LEU A 532 13.62 7.85 26.81
N GLU A 533 14.71 8.58 26.55
CA GLU A 533 15.63 9.17 27.55
C GLU A 533 15.09 10.53 28.02
#